data_AF-A0A529NBA4-F1
#
_entry.id   AF-A0A529NBA4-F1
#
_cell.length_a   1.000
_cell.length_b   1.000
_cell.length_c   1.000
_cell.angle_alpha   90.00
_cell.angle_beta   90.00
_cell.angle_gamma   90.00
#
_symmetry.space_group_name_H-M   'P 1'
#
loop_
_entity.id
_entity.type
_entity.pdbx_description
1 polymer ?
#
loop_
_entity_poly.entity_id
_entity_poly.type
_entity_poly.pdbx_seq_one_letter_code
_entity_poly.pdbx_strand_id
1 'polypeptide(L)'
;MPIPAPFVSRAMAIEKDWIDYNGHLNMAYYNVLFDRCSDEAFEMMGMGMEAYVKQRRLTIYTAEVHVCYVRELHLDHKVIV
;
A
#
# COMPACT_ATOMS: atom_id res chain seq x y z
N MET A 1 -17.31 10.36 10.21
CA MET A 1 -17.66 10.62 8.81
C MET A 1 -17.60 9.31 8.05
N PRO A 2 -18.41 9.09 7.00
CA PRO A 2 -18.28 7.89 6.18
C PRO A 2 -16.95 7.88 5.42
N ILE A 3 -16.31 6.71 5.31
CA ILE A 3 -15.10 6.50 4.51
C ILE A 3 -15.57 6.24 3.05
N PRO A 4 -15.06 6.98 2.05
CA PRO A 4 -15.38 6.71 0.65
C PRO A 4 -15.05 5.27 0.25
N ALA A 5 -15.96 4.63 -0.50
CA ALA A 5 -15.83 3.26 -0.96
C ALA A 5 -15.97 3.18 -2.50
N PRO A 6 -15.04 2.54 -3.22
CA PRO A 6 -13.79 1.96 -2.71
C PRO A 6 -12.85 3.05 -2.17
N PHE A 7 -12.06 2.70 -1.14
CA PHE A 7 -10.96 3.55 -0.71
C PHE A 7 -9.90 3.60 -1.81
N VAL A 8 -9.29 4.77 -2.00
CA VAL A 8 -8.22 5.00 -2.98
C VAL A 8 -7.10 5.73 -2.28
N SER A 9 -5.88 5.24 -2.40
CA SER A 9 -4.70 5.87 -1.80
C SER A 9 -4.42 7.25 -2.38
N ARG A 10 -3.59 8.03 -1.70
CA ARG A 10 -2.88 9.14 -2.35
C ARG A 10 -1.99 8.61 -3.47
N ALA A 11 -1.68 9.47 -4.44
CA ALA A 11 -0.77 9.12 -5.53
C ALA A 11 0.65 8.85 -4.98
N MET A 12 1.19 7.69 -5.34
CA MET A 12 2.52 7.22 -4.96
C MET A 12 3.46 7.25 -6.17
N ALA A 13 4.68 7.74 -5.97
CA ALA A 13 5.76 7.60 -6.95
C ALA A 13 6.52 6.30 -6.70
N ILE A 14 7.07 5.72 -7.77
CA ILE A 14 7.94 4.54 -7.66
C ILE A 14 9.32 4.95 -7.16
N GLU A 15 9.84 4.25 -6.15
CA GLU A 15 11.19 4.50 -5.64
C GLU A 15 12.23 3.88 -6.58
N LYS A 16 13.34 4.60 -6.80
CA LYS A 16 14.41 4.16 -7.71
C LYS A 16 14.96 2.79 -7.35
N ASP A 17 15.12 2.52 -6.06
CA ASP A 17 15.67 1.27 -5.54
C ASP A 17 14.70 0.08 -5.63
N TRP A 18 13.47 0.32 -6.10
CA TRP A 18 12.48 -0.72 -6.33
C TRP A 18 12.51 -1.30 -7.74
N ILE A 19 13.21 -0.65 -8.67
CA ILE A 19 13.36 -1.10 -10.03
C ILE A 19 14.38 -2.24 -10.07
N ASP A 20 14.00 -3.37 -10.66
CA ASP A 20 14.89 -4.52 -10.82
C ASP A 20 15.79 -4.39 -12.07
N TYR A 21 16.64 -5.40 -12.29
CA TYR A 21 17.58 -5.43 -13.42
C TYR A 21 16.89 -5.50 -14.79
N ASN A 22 15.57 -5.78 -14.86
CA ASN A 22 14.79 -5.75 -16.10
C ASN A 22 14.25 -4.35 -16.41
N GLY A 23 14.42 -3.38 -15.51
CA GLY A 23 13.98 -2.00 -15.72
C GLY A 23 12.52 -1.73 -15.37
N HIS A 24 11.84 -2.67 -14.72
CA HIS A 24 10.49 -2.51 -14.19
C HIS A 24 10.46 -2.73 -12.67
N LEU A 25 9.35 -2.37 -12.05
CA LEU A 25 9.14 -2.55 -10.62
C LEU A 25 9.33 -4.02 -10.24
N ASN A 26 10.20 -4.29 -9.26
CA ASN A 26 10.35 -5.63 -8.73
C ASN A 26 9.01 -6.07 -8.13
N MET A 27 8.64 -7.31 -8.43
CA MET A 27 7.41 -7.95 -7.97
C MET A 27 7.15 -7.83 -6.45
N ALA A 28 8.17 -7.84 -5.60
CA ALA A 28 8.00 -7.68 -4.15
C ALA A 28 7.43 -6.29 -3.77
N TYR A 29 7.82 -5.23 -4.46
CA TYR A 29 7.43 -3.85 -4.11
C TYR A 29 6.00 -3.48 -4.54
N TYR A 30 5.33 -4.30 -5.34
CA TYR A 30 3.87 -4.16 -5.52
C TYR A 30 3.15 -4.36 -4.18
N ASN A 31 3.59 -5.32 -3.35
CA ASN A 31 3.00 -5.50 -2.02
C ASN A 31 3.26 -4.29 -1.11
N VAL A 32 4.40 -3.61 -1.24
CA VAL A 32 4.66 -2.37 -0.47
C VAL A 32 3.70 -1.25 -0.87
N LEU A 33 3.36 -1.12 -2.15
CA LEU A 33 2.33 -0.17 -2.59
C LEU A 33 0.94 -0.52 -2.03
N PHE A 34 0.56 -1.79 -2.04
CA PHE A 34 -0.72 -2.25 -1.47
C PHE A 34 -0.78 -2.08 0.06
N ASP A 35 0.32 -2.35 0.75
CA ASP A 35 0.46 -2.20 2.19
C ASP A 35 0.35 -0.72 2.61
N ARG A 36 1.04 0.18 1.90
CA ARG A 36 0.92 1.64 2.11
C ARG A 36 -0.50 2.17 1.90
N CYS A 37 -1.22 1.65 0.89
CA CYS A 37 -2.63 2.00 0.70
C CYS A 37 -3.51 1.49 1.87
N SER A 38 -3.26 0.26 2.32
CA SER A 38 -3.98 -0.34 3.44
C SER A 38 -3.75 0.44 4.73
N ASP A 39 -2.52 0.91 5.00
CA ASP A 39 -2.20 1.77 6.13
C ASP A 39 -3.01 3.08 6.13
N GLU A 40 -3.14 3.74 4.97
CA GLU A 40 -3.97 4.95 4.85
C GLU A 40 -5.44 4.66 5.17
N ALA A 41 -5.97 3.51 4.70
CA ALA A 41 -7.32 3.09 5.01
C ALA A 41 -7.50 2.74 6.50
N PHE A 42 -6.53 2.05 7.11
CA PHE A 42 -6.55 1.69 8.53
C PHE A 42 -6.52 2.93 9.42
N GLU A 43 -5.73 3.94 9.08
CA GLU A 43 -5.71 5.21 9.81
C GLU A 43 -7.11 5.87 9.79
N MET A 44 -7.79 5.89 8.62
CA MET A 44 -9.16 6.42 8.51
C MET A 44 -10.20 5.61 9.31
N MET A 45 -9.98 4.31 9.48
CA MET A 45 -10.82 3.43 10.30
C MET A 45 -10.50 3.52 11.81
N GLY A 46 -9.54 4.35 12.23
CA GLY A 46 -9.08 4.42 13.61
C GLY A 46 -8.26 3.20 14.04
N MET A 47 -7.74 2.45 13.07
CA MET A 47 -6.87 1.29 13.25
C MET A 47 -5.38 1.63 13.03
N GLY A 48 -5.05 2.91 13.04
CA GLY A 48 -3.71 3.43 12.85
C GLY A 48 -2.80 3.42 14.10
N MET A 49 -1.65 4.07 13.97
CA MET A 49 -0.58 4.03 14.98
C MET A 49 -1.02 4.54 16.35
N GLU A 50 -1.71 5.68 16.40
CA GLU A 50 -2.08 6.32 17.68
C GLU A 50 -3.25 5.59 18.36
N ALA A 51 -4.38 5.46 17.66
CA ALA A 51 -5.62 4.96 18.26
C ALA A 51 -5.63 3.45 18.50
N TYR A 52 -4.90 2.67 17.70
CA TYR A 52 -4.98 1.20 17.74
C TYR A 52 -3.71 0.57 18.29
N VAL A 53 -2.56 0.90 17.70
CA VAL A 53 -1.28 0.31 18.14
C VAL A 53 -0.91 0.80 19.54
N LYS A 54 -0.81 2.11 19.75
CA LYS A 54 -0.36 2.66 21.04
C LYS A 54 -1.43 2.57 22.13
N GLN A 55 -2.65 3.06 21.87
CA GLN A 55 -3.69 3.14 22.90
C GLN A 55 -4.27 1.76 23.23
N ARG A 56 -4.57 0.94 22.22
CA ARG A 56 -5.22 -0.36 22.42
C ARG A 56 -4.25 -1.53 22.53
N ARG A 57 -2.96 -1.34 22.18
CA ARG A 57 -1.94 -2.40 22.20
C ARG A 57 -2.31 -3.57 21.28
N LEU A 58 -2.87 -3.25 20.12
CA LEU A 58 -3.27 -4.21 19.08
C LEU A 58 -2.53 -3.92 17.78
N THR A 59 -2.44 -4.92 16.91
CA THR A 59 -1.89 -4.75 15.55
C THR A 59 -2.75 -5.51 14.54
N ILE A 60 -2.46 -5.31 13.26
CA ILE A 60 -3.12 -5.99 12.14
C ILE A 60 -2.14 -7.03 11.58
N TYR A 61 -2.68 -8.19 11.21
CA TYR A 61 -1.96 -9.24 10.51
C TYR A 61 -2.68 -9.54 9.20
N THR A 62 -1.96 -9.43 8.08
CA THR A 62 -2.44 -9.92 6.79
C THR A 62 -2.20 -11.42 6.72
N ALA A 63 -3.29 -12.20 6.70
CA ALA A 63 -3.20 -13.65 6.67
C ALA A 63 -2.79 -14.17 5.28
N GLU A 64 -3.31 -13.57 4.23
CA GLU A 64 -3.08 -13.99 2.84
C GLU A 64 -3.23 -12.80 1.90
N VAL A 65 -2.48 -12.81 0.79
CA VAL A 65 -2.64 -11.88 -0.33
C VAL A 65 -2.50 -12.64 -1.64
N HIS A 66 -3.30 -12.28 -2.64
CA HIS A 66 -3.19 -12.81 -4.00
C HIS A 66 -3.01 -11.63 -4.96
N VAL A 67 -1.85 -11.58 -5.64
CA VAL A 67 -1.49 -10.50 -6.57
C VAL A 67 -1.41 -11.04 -7.99
N CYS A 68 -2.13 -10.38 -8.91
CA CYS A 68 -2.02 -10.60 -10.35
C CYS A 68 -1.29 -9.42 -11.01
N TYR A 69 -0.16 -9.70 -11.66
CA TYR A 69 0.63 -8.68 -12.37
C TYR A 69 0.13 -8.55 -13.81
N VAL A 70 -0.68 -7.52 -14.07
CA VAL A 70 -1.34 -7.31 -15.37
C VAL A 70 -0.64 -6.29 -16.27
N ARG A 71 0.14 -5.37 -15.70
CA ARG A 71 0.89 -4.34 -16.41
C ARG A 71 2.13 -3.95 -15.62
N GLU A 72 3.26 -3.85 -16.31
CA GLU A 72 4.53 -3.41 -15.73
C GLU A 72 4.46 -1.94 -15.29
N LEU A 73 5.21 -1.62 -14.23
CA LEU A 73 5.40 -0.27 -13.73
C LEU A 73 6.87 0.14 -13.87
N HIS A 74 7.11 1.40 -14.22
CA HIS A 74 8.45 1.99 -14.36
C HIS A 74 8.62 3.19 -13.44
N LEU A 75 9.86 3.68 -13.32
CA LEU A 75 10.27 4.69 -12.36
C LEU A 75 9.48 6.02 -12.45
N ASP A 76 9.10 6.42 -13.65
CA ASP A 76 8.39 7.66 -13.92
C ASP A 76 6.87 7.56 -13.70
N HIS A 77 6.35 6.36 -13.46
CA HIS A 77 4.95 6.17 -13.18
C HIS A 77 4.56 6.73 -11.79
N LYS A 78 3.36 7.28 -11.74
CA LYS A 78 2.63 7.56 -10.50
C LYS A 78 1.39 6.68 -10.46
N VAL A 79 1.17 6.04 -9.32
CA VAL A 79 0.07 5.08 -9.16
C VAL A 79 -0.79 5.46 -7.97
N ILE A 80 -2.08 5.18 -8.10
CA ILE A 80 -3.02 5.10 -6.99
C ILE A 80 -3.41 3.64 -6.86
N VAL A 81 -3.66 3.20 -5.63
CA VAL A 81 -4.13 1.86 -5.30
C VAL A 81 -5.54 1.97 -4.77
#